data_AF-A0A960HT03-F1
#
_entry.id   AF-A0A960HT03-F1
#
_cell.length_a   1.000
_cell.length_b   1.000
_cell.length_c   1.000
_cell.angle_alpha   90.00
_cell.angle_beta   90.00
_cell.angle_gamma   90.00
#
_symmetry.space_group_name_H-M   'P 1'
#
loop_
_entity.id
_entity.type
_entity.pdbx_description
1 polymer ?
#
loop_
_entity_poly.entity_id
_entity_poly.type
_entity_poly.pdbx_seq_one_letter_code
_entity_poly.pdbx_strand_id
1 'polypeptide(L)' 'GVEMEALHACATAALTIYDMCKSADRGMTIGELALWEKTGGRSGTYRRAET' A
#
# COMPACT_ATOMS: atom_id res chain seq x y z
N GLY A 1 -2.95 8.28 14.24
CA GLY A 1 -3.37 7.96 12.87
C GLY A 1 -3.06 6.50 12.64
N VAL A 2 -3.61 5.92 11.57
CA VAL A 2 -3.43 4.50 11.23
C VAL A 2 -2.78 4.32 9.86
N GLU A 3 -1.95 5.29 9.45
CA GLU A 3 -1.30 5.31 8.13
C GLU A 3 -0.39 4.09 7.94
N MET A 4 0.34 3.69 8.98
CA MET A 4 1.28 2.58 8.93
C MET A 4 0.54 1.24 8.86
N GLU A 5 -0.57 1.10 9.57
CA GLU A 5 -1.42 -0.08 9.56
C GLU A 5 -2.03 -0.29 8.17
N ALA A 6 -2.51 0.78 7.53
CA ALA A 6 -3.03 0.72 6.17
C ALA A 6 -1.94 0.31 5.17
N LEU A 7 -0.77 0.96 5.21
CA LEU A 7 0.36 0.62 4.33
C LEU A 7 0.87 -0.80 4.55
N HIS A 8 0.96 -1.24 5.79
CA HIS A 8 1.44 -2.58 6.14
C HIS A 8 0.46 -3.67 5.70
N ALA A 9 -0.85 -3.43 5.83
CA ALA A 9 -1.87 -4.35 5.33
C ALA A 9 -1.78 -4.52 3.81
N CYS A 10 -1.67 -3.41 3.07
CA CYS A 10 -1.49 -3.45 1.61
C CYS A 10 -0.18 -4.13 1.19
N ALA A 11 0.94 -3.83 1.87
CA ALA A 11 2.22 -4.47 1.60
C ALA A 11 2.16 -5.99 1.81
N THR A 12 1.57 -6.42 2.93
CA THR A 12 1.42 -7.85 3.25
C THR A 12 0.55 -8.55 2.23
N ALA A 13 -0.59 -7.96 1.84
CA ALA A 13 -1.45 -8.52 0.81
C ALA A 13 -0.73 -8.65 -0.55
N ALA A 14 0.04 -7.64 -0.96
CA ALA A 14 0.83 -7.68 -2.19
C ALA A 14 1.93 -8.76 -2.13
N LEU A 15 2.59 -8.92 -0.98
CA LEU A 15 3.57 -9.99 -0.76
C LEU A 15 2.93 -11.38 -0.80
N THR A 16 1.72 -11.54 -0.28
CA THR A 16 0.95 -12.79 -0.40
C THR A 16 0.65 -13.11 -1.87
N ILE A 17 0.25 -12.12 -2.67
CA ILE A 17 0.04 -12.32 -4.12
C ILE A 17 1.35 -12.72 -4.80
N TYR A 18 2.46 -12.05 -4.46
CA TYR A 18 3.77 -12.43 -4.98
C TYR A 18 4.10 -13.89 -4.63
N ASP A 19 3.87 -14.31 -3.39
CA ASP A 19 4.13 -15.69 -2.95
C ASP A 19 3.35 -16.74 -3.75
N MET A 20 2.08 -16.46 -4.06
CA MET A 20 1.21 -17.33 -4.84
C MET A 20 1.59 -17.39 -6.33
N CYS A 21 2.14 -16.31 -6.88
CA CYS A 21 2.44 -16.18 -8.31
C CYS A 21 3.92 -16.36 -8.68
N LYS A 22 4.84 -16.41 -7.72
CA LYS A 22 6.31 -16.48 -7.94
C LYS A 22 6.78 -17.69 -8.77
N SER A 23 5.97 -18.73 -8.89
CA SER A 23 6.28 -19.89 -9.72
C SER A 23 6.10 -19.62 -11.20
N ALA A 24 5.17 -18.72 -11.57
CA ALA A 24 4.89 -18.34 -12.95
C ALA A 24 5.86 -17.24 -13.42
N ASP A 25 6.11 -16.24 -12.58
CA ASP A 25 7.05 -15.15 -12.87
C ASP A 25 7.77 -14.70 -11.61
N ARG A 26 9.11 -14.71 -11.63
CA ARG A 26 9.96 -14.24 -10.52
C ARG A 26 10.39 -12.78 -10.69
N GLY A 27 10.13 -12.17 -11.84
CA GLY A 27 10.44 -10.78 -12.14
C GLY A 27 9.35 -9.79 -11.74
N MET A 28 8.25 -10.26 -11.16
CA MET A 28 7.15 -9.39 -10.72
C MET A 28 7.64 -8.31 -9.75
N THR A 29 7.15 -7.09 -9.91
CA THR A 29 7.46 -5.96 -9.02
C THR A 29 6.19 -5.47 -8.33
N ILE A 30 6.24 -5.29 -7.02
CA ILE A 30 5.19 -4.60 -6.27
C ILE A 30 5.46 -3.09 -6.36
N GLY A 31 4.58 -2.35 -7.03
CA GLY A 31 4.70 -0.91 -7.25
C GLY A 31 3.62 -0.10 -6.56
N GLU A 32 3.77 1.24 -6.61
CA GLU A 32 2.73 2.22 -6.26
C GLU A 32 2.12 2.15 -4.85
N LEU A 33 2.83 1.55 -3.88
CA LEU A 33 2.39 1.53 -2.49
C LEU A 33 2.48 2.92 -1.86
N ALA A 34 1.33 3.53 -1.59
CA ALA A 34 1.27 4.87 -1.01
C ALA A 34 -0.04 5.12 -0.25
N LEU A 35 -0.03 6.13 0.62
CA LEU A 35 -1.21 6.61 1.31
C LEU A 35 -2.03 7.52 0.37
N TRP A 36 -3.29 7.16 0.13
CA TRP A 36 -4.19 7.93 -0.74
C TRP A 36 -4.98 8.97 0.01
N GLU A 37 -5.50 8.61 1.17
CA GLU A 37 -6.29 9.49 2.01
C GLU A 37 -6.07 9.16 3.48
N LYS A 38 -6.09 10.19 4.31
CA LYS A 38 -6.16 10.08 5.76
C LYS A 38 -7.04 11.22 6.26
N THR A 39 -7.96 10.91 7.16
CA THR A 39 -8.76 11.91 7.87
C THR A 39 -8.45 11.90 9.36
N GLY A 40 -8.63 13.05 10.02
CA GLY A 40 -8.49 13.19 11.47
C GLY A 40 -7.07 13.40 12.00
N GLY A 41 -6.99 13.66 13.31
CA GLY A 41 -5.77 14.09 13.99
C GLY A 41 -5.47 15.59 13.79
N ARG A 42 -4.39 16.06 14.42
CA ARG A 42 -3.97 17.49 14.35
C ARG A 42 -3.71 17.98 12.93
N SER A 43 -3.26 17.08 12.05
CA SER A 43 -2.94 17.37 10.65
C SER A 43 -4.16 17.48 9.73
N GLY A 44 -5.37 17.18 10.22
CA GLY A 44 -6.59 17.23 9.40
C GLY A 44 -6.61 16.18 8.27
N THR A 45 -7.32 16.50 7.19
CA THR A 45 -7.48 15.63 6.02
C THR A 45 -6.31 15.76 5.06
N TYR A 46 -5.67 14.65 4.75
CA TYR A 46 -4.71 14.50 3.67
C TYR A 46 -5.37 13.70 2.54
N ARG A 47 -5.20 14.17 1.29
CA ARG A 47 -5.54 13.42 0.07
C ARG A 47 -4.41 13.58 -0.93
N ARG A 48 -3.94 12.47 -1.49
CA ARG A 48 -2.90 12.46 -2.52
C ARG A 48 -3.43 13.10 -3.80
N ALA A 49 -2.65 13.97 -4.43
CA ALA A 49 -3.00 14.53 -5.74
C ALA A 49 -2.84 13.44 -6.82
N GLU A 50 -3.84 13.31 -7.69
CA GLU A 50 -3.70 12.50 -8.91
C GLU A 50 -2.57 13.11 -9.76
N THR A 51 -1.56 12.30 -10.08
CA THR A 51 -0.41 12.70 -10.89
C THR A 51 -0.55 12.09 -12.27
#